data_AF-A0A542QV60-F1
#
_entry.id   AF-A0A542QV60-F1
#
_cell.length_a   1.000
_cell.length_b   1.000
_cell.length_c   1.000
_cell.angle_alpha   90.00
_cell.angle_beta   90.00
_cell.angle_gamma   90.00
#
_symmetry.space_group_name_H-M   'P 1'
#
loop_
_entity.id
_entity.type
_entity.pdbx_description
1 polymer ?
#
loop_
_entity_poly.entity_id
_entity_poly.type
_entity_poly.pdbx_seq_one_letter_code
_entity_poly.pdbx_strand_id
1 'polypeptide(L)'
;MFMFMGKGTVRELGNQIDKVLGDIKDIQAEIDRDSDKIDNELNSCSRELINAQTTLGEIQPLIESLVAQVGQNAPDHIKVLVGTIADGITGKVKNTLNNLAEVQKNVKDVDKLTDAIDGHTDKIAQKVKEIDSITDKVQK
;
A
#
# COMPACT_ATOMS: atom_id res chain seq x y z
N MET A 1 50.52 2.82 2.68
CA MET A 1 51.07 3.45 1.47
C MET A 1 50.07 4.53 1.06
N PHE A 2 50.27 5.80 1.45
CA PHE A 2 49.42 6.89 0.99
C PHE A 2 49.80 7.17 -0.46
N MET A 3 48.94 6.72 -1.39
CA MET A 3 49.09 7.05 -2.80
C MET A 3 48.86 8.56 -2.92
N PHE A 4 49.92 9.33 -3.16
CA PHE A 4 49.84 10.74 -3.49
C PHE A 4 49.19 10.85 -4.87
N MET A 5 47.86 10.86 -4.91
CA MET A 5 47.12 11.17 -6.13
C MET A 5 47.34 12.64 -6.49
N GLY A 6 47.65 12.91 -7.77
CA GLY A 6 47.79 14.28 -8.26
C GLY A 6 46.46 15.03 -8.17
N LYS A 7 46.51 16.35 -7.92
CA LYS A 7 45.31 17.21 -7.81
C LYS A 7 44.33 17.06 -8.98
N GLY A 8 44.85 16.87 -10.20
CA GLY A 8 44.03 16.62 -11.39
C GLY A 8 43.21 15.32 -11.29
N THR A 9 43.84 14.23 -10.85
CA THR A 9 43.18 12.92 -10.65
C THR A 9 42.12 12.99 -9.55
N VAL A 10 42.41 13.69 -8.44
CA VAL A 10 41.42 13.86 -7.35
C VAL A 10 40.20 14.67 -7.80
N ARG A 11 40.43 15.71 -8.62
CA ARG A 11 39.34 16.52 -9.19
C ARG A 11 38.46 15.74 -10.16
N GLU A 12 39.08 14.94 -11.04
CA GLU A 12 38.35 14.09 -11.99
C GLU A 12 37.51 13.02 -11.27
N LEU A 13 38.10 12.35 -10.26
CA LEU A 13 37.37 11.38 -9.44
C LEU A 13 36.20 12.02 -8.71
N GLY A 14 36.37 13.20 -8.12
CA GLY A 14 35.28 13.86 -7.43
C GLY A 14 34.15 14.28 -8.39
N ASN A 15 34.46 14.75 -9.61
CA ASN A 15 33.42 15.05 -10.61
C ASN A 15 32.63 13.80 -11.00
N GLN A 16 33.28 12.62 -11.04
CA GLN A 16 32.60 11.35 -11.28
C GLN A 16 31.69 10.98 -10.11
N ILE A 17 32.12 11.21 -8.87
CA ILE A 17 31.30 11.03 -7.67
C ILE A 17 30.08 11.95 -7.72
N ASP A 18 30.26 13.24 -8.01
CA ASP A 18 29.16 14.21 -8.09
C ASP A 18 28.10 13.80 -9.12
N LYS A 19 28.54 13.28 -10.27
CA LYS A 19 27.65 12.72 -11.28
C LYS A 19 26.83 11.54 -10.73
N VAL A 20 27.48 10.59 -10.07
CA VAL A 20 26.80 9.43 -9.46
C VAL A 20 25.84 9.88 -8.35
N LEU A 21 26.20 10.88 -7.55
CA LEU A 21 25.31 11.45 -6.53
C LEU A 21 24.10 12.14 -7.16
N GLY A 22 24.27 12.78 -8.33
CA GLY A 22 23.17 13.30 -9.15
C GLY A 22 22.21 12.20 -9.59
N ASP A 23 22.75 11.14 -10.21
CA ASP A 23 21.96 9.99 -10.67
C ASP A 23 21.20 9.33 -9.51
N ILE A 24 21.81 9.23 -8.31
CA ILE A 24 21.14 8.72 -7.10
C ILE A 24 19.96 9.63 -6.70
N LYS A 25 20.15 10.95 -6.69
CA LYS A 25 19.07 11.90 -6.34
C LYS A 25 17.89 11.80 -7.31
N ASP A 26 18.16 11.61 -8.60
CA ASP A 26 17.12 11.43 -9.61
C ASP A 26 16.32 10.13 -9.37
N ILE A 27 17.01 9.03 -9.05
CA ILE A 27 16.37 7.76 -8.65
C ILE A 27 15.53 7.92 -7.38
N GLN A 28 16.03 8.63 -6.37
CA GLN A 28 15.26 8.91 -5.14
C GLN A 28 13.96 9.65 -5.47
N ALA A 29 14.02 10.67 -6.32
CA ALA A 29 12.83 11.42 -6.74
C ALA A 29 11.83 10.58 -7.57
N GLU A 30 12.29 9.54 -8.27
CA GLU A 30 11.41 8.56 -8.91
C GLU A 30 10.74 7.65 -7.87
N ILE A 31 11.52 7.13 -6.92
CA ILE A 31 10.99 6.29 -5.82
C ILE A 31 9.95 7.04 -5.01
N ASP A 32 10.23 8.29 -4.59
CA ASP A 32 9.30 9.10 -3.79
C ASP A 32 7.97 9.31 -4.54
N ARG A 33 8.05 9.64 -5.84
CA ARG A 33 6.86 9.83 -6.69
C ARG A 33 6.03 8.56 -6.85
N ASP A 34 6.68 7.40 -6.89
CA ASP A 34 5.97 6.13 -7.01
C ASP A 34 5.41 5.67 -5.65
N SER A 35 6.11 5.93 -4.55
CA SER A 35 5.62 5.73 -3.16
C SER A 35 4.35 6.55 -2.92
N ASP A 36 4.38 7.86 -3.24
CA ASP A 36 3.23 8.76 -3.15
C ASP A 36 2.01 8.25 -3.94
N LYS A 37 2.23 7.70 -5.14
CA LYS A 37 1.13 7.13 -5.94
C LYS A 37 0.56 5.89 -5.27
N ILE A 38 1.41 5.02 -4.75
CA ILE A 38 0.97 3.81 -4.04
C ILE A 38 0.10 4.21 -2.84
N ASP A 39 0.54 5.17 -2.03
CA ASP A 39 -0.23 5.62 -0.86
C ASP A 39 -1.60 6.19 -1.24
N ASN A 40 -1.66 6.97 -2.33
CA ASN A 40 -2.93 7.50 -2.84
C ASN A 40 -3.88 6.37 -3.27
N GLU A 41 -3.37 5.36 -3.98
CA GLU A 41 -4.15 4.19 -4.41
C GLU A 41 -4.58 3.33 -3.21
N LEU A 42 -3.71 3.10 -2.23
CA LEU A 42 -4.04 2.36 -1.01
C LEU A 42 -5.15 3.06 -0.21
N ASN A 43 -5.09 4.39 -0.10
CA ASN A 43 -6.12 5.19 0.54
C ASN A 43 -7.46 5.11 -0.21
N SER A 44 -7.43 5.14 -1.54
CA SER A 44 -8.65 4.95 -2.35
C SER A 44 -9.24 3.55 -2.15
N CYS A 45 -8.40 2.52 -2.27
CA CYS A 45 -8.79 1.13 -2.08
C CYS A 45 -9.39 0.89 -0.69
N SER A 46 -8.78 1.44 0.37
CA SER A 46 -9.28 1.34 1.74
C SER A 46 -10.71 1.90 1.89
N ARG A 47 -11.00 3.06 1.28
CA ARG A 47 -12.36 3.64 1.28
C ARG A 47 -13.36 2.76 0.54
N GLU A 48 -12.99 2.25 -0.64
CA GLU A 48 -13.85 1.37 -1.43
C GLU A 48 -14.14 0.06 -0.70
N LEU A 49 -13.15 -0.53 -0.03
CA LEU A 49 -13.33 -1.73 0.79
C LEU A 49 -14.32 -1.50 1.94
N ILE A 50 -14.20 -0.37 2.66
CA ILE A 50 -15.13 -0.01 3.74
C ILE A 50 -16.56 0.15 3.21
N ASN A 51 -16.73 0.81 2.06
CA ASN A 51 -18.03 0.98 1.42
C ASN A 51 -18.64 -0.37 0.98
N ALA A 52 -17.82 -1.26 0.43
CA ALA A 52 -18.24 -2.61 0.03
C ALA A 52 -18.66 -3.45 1.26
N GLN A 53 -17.86 -3.41 2.33
CA GLN A 53 -18.20 -4.08 3.59
C GLN A 53 -19.51 -3.55 4.19
N THR A 54 -19.74 -2.24 4.14
CA THR A 54 -20.97 -1.61 4.65
C THR A 54 -22.18 -2.08 3.84
N THR A 55 -22.11 -1.99 2.52
CA THR A 55 -23.19 -2.45 1.60
C THR A 55 -23.51 -3.93 1.80
N LEU A 56 -22.48 -4.78 1.92
CA LEU A 56 -22.67 -6.22 2.17
C LEU A 56 -23.25 -6.49 3.56
N GLY A 57 -22.87 -5.70 4.57
CA GLY A 57 -23.42 -5.77 5.92
C GLY A 57 -24.92 -5.47 5.98
N GLU A 58 -25.43 -4.64 5.06
CA GLU A 58 -26.86 -4.34 4.93
C GLU A 58 -27.69 -5.48 4.33
N ILE A 59 -27.06 -6.45 3.63
CA ILE A 59 -27.79 -7.57 3.03
C ILE A 59 -28.39 -8.49 4.10
N GLN A 60 -27.68 -8.71 5.20
CA GLN A 60 -28.14 -9.61 6.25
C GLN A 60 -29.49 -9.20 6.89
N PRO A 61 -29.69 -7.94 7.36
CA PRO A 61 -30.98 -7.53 7.89
C PRO A 61 -32.10 -7.57 6.84
N LEU A 62 -31.80 -7.37 5.55
CA LEU A 62 -32.78 -7.52 4.47
C LEU A 62 -33.21 -8.98 4.29
N ILE A 63 -32.27 -9.92 4.35
CA ILE A 63 -32.54 -11.36 4.31
C ILE A 63 -33.38 -11.77 5.53
N GLU A 64 -33.01 -11.32 6.73
CA GLU A 64 -33.75 -11.61 7.96
C GLU A 64 -35.19 -11.07 7.89
N SER A 65 -35.37 -9.87 7.34
CA SER A 65 -36.69 -9.27 7.10
C SER A 65 -37.51 -10.07 6.08
N LEU A 66 -36.89 -10.52 4.99
CA LEU A 66 -37.55 -11.38 3.98
C LEU A 66 -38.04 -12.70 4.61
N VAL A 67 -37.19 -13.37 5.38
CA VAL A 67 -37.52 -14.63 6.07
C VAL A 67 -38.65 -14.40 7.08
N ALA A 68 -38.63 -13.30 7.84
CA ALA A 68 -39.68 -12.99 8.81
C ALA A 68 -41.04 -12.72 8.15
N GLN A 69 -41.06 -11.94 7.07
CA GLN A 69 -42.30 -11.55 6.39
C GLN A 69 -42.92 -12.69 5.57
N VAL A 70 -42.10 -13.43 4.83
CA VAL A 70 -42.58 -14.52 3.97
C VAL A 70 -42.72 -15.82 4.75
N GLY A 71 -41.78 -16.11 5.65
CA GLY A 71 -41.70 -17.39 6.36
C GLY A 71 -42.83 -17.65 7.36
N GLN A 72 -43.52 -16.63 7.88
CA GLN A 72 -44.60 -16.87 8.84
C GLN A 72 -45.86 -17.45 8.19
N ASN A 73 -46.29 -16.91 7.04
CA ASN A 73 -47.60 -17.21 6.44
C ASN A 73 -47.53 -17.95 5.09
N ALA A 74 -46.34 -18.25 4.57
CA ALA A 74 -46.21 -18.98 3.31
C ALA A 74 -46.47 -20.49 3.46
N PRO A 75 -46.86 -21.20 2.39
CA PRO A 75 -46.88 -22.66 2.37
C PRO A 75 -45.51 -23.27 2.69
N ASP A 76 -45.46 -24.48 3.26
CA ASP A 76 -44.22 -25.11 3.73
C ASP A 76 -43.10 -25.18 2.67
N HIS A 77 -43.44 -25.54 1.43
CA HIS A 77 -42.48 -25.61 0.33
C HIS A 77 -41.85 -24.24 0.01
N ILE A 78 -42.60 -23.15 0.19
CA ILE A 78 -42.09 -21.78 0.04
C ILE A 78 -41.20 -21.40 1.22
N LYS A 79 -41.58 -21.76 2.46
CA LYS A 79 -40.73 -21.52 3.64
C LYS A 79 -39.37 -22.18 3.49
N VAL A 80 -39.34 -23.45 3.06
CA VAL A 80 -38.10 -24.22 2.82
C VAL A 80 -37.27 -23.57 1.72
N LEU A 81 -37.91 -23.16 0.60
CA LEU A 81 -37.22 -22.50 -0.50
C LEU A 81 -36.58 -21.17 -0.06
N VAL A 82 -37.35 -20.33 0.64
CA VAL A 82 -36.88 -19.02 1.13
C VAL A 82 -35.75 -19.20 2.14
N GLY A 83 -35.87 -20.15 3.08
CA GLY A 83 -34.80 -20.48 4.03
C GLY A 83 -33.52 -20.94 3.33
N THR A 84 -33.62 -21.85 2.37
CA THR A 84 -32.46 -22.37 1.62
C THR A 84 -31.74 -21.27 0.84
N ILE A 85 -32.49 -20.38 0.20
CA ILE A 85 -31.92 -19.24 -0.54
C ILE A 85 -31.29 -18.23 0.43
N ALA A 86 -31.98 -17.92 1.53
CA ALA A 86 -31.50 -17.02 2.57
C ALA A 86 -30.16 -17.50 3.16
N ASP A 87 -30.08 -18.76 3.56
CA ASP A 87 -28.85 -19.37 4.09
C ASP A 87 -27.72 -19.34 3.05
N GLY A 88 -28.03 -19.63 1.80
CA GLY A 88 -27.08 -19.59 0.69
C GLY A 88 -26.51 -18.18 0.44
N ILE A 89 -27.36 -17.15 0.49
CA ILE A 89 -26.95 -15.75 0.34
C ILE A 89 -26.12 -15.32 1.55
N THR A 90 -26.61 -15.54 2.76
CA THR A 90 -25.91 -15.17 4.01
C THR A 90 -24.54 -15.82 4.09
N GLY A 91 -24.42 -17.10 3.71
CA GLY A 91 -23.12 -17.79 3.64
C GLY A 91 -22.14 -17.13 2.67
N LYS A 92 -22.60 -16.74 1.47
CA LYS A 92 -21.76 -16.04 0.49
C LYS A 92 -21.37 -14.65 0.96
N VAL A 93 -22.31 -13.88 1.52
CA VAL A 93 -22.05 -12.54 2.08
C VAL A 93 -20.99 -12.62 3.18
N LYS A 94 -21.13 -13.57 4.11
CA LYS A 94 -20.17 -13.77 5.19
C LYS A 94 -18.77 -14.11 4.67
N ASN A 95 -18.67 -15.00 3.69
CA ASN A 95 -17.38 -15.35 3.09
C ASN A 95 -16.75 -14.14 2.37
N THR A 96 -17.54 -13.37 1.63
CA THR A 96 -17.05 -12.14 0.98
C THR A 96 -16.60 -11.11 2.01
N LEU A 97 -17.34 -10.89 3.10
CA LEU A 97 -16.93 -9.97 4.17
C LEU A 97 -15.59 -10.39 4.81
N ASN A 98 -15.38 -11.68 5.03
CA ASN A 98 -14.10 -12.19 5.54
C ASN A 98 -12.96 -11.91 4.55
N ASN A 99 -13.16 -12.18 3.27
CA ASN A 99 -12.16 -11.90 2.23
C ASN A 99 -11.84 -10.40 2.15
N LEU A 100 -12.85 -9.53 2.22
CA LEU A 100 -12.64 -8.08 2.23
C LEU A 100 -11.86 -7.61 3.46
N ALA A 101 -12.10 -8.21 4.62
CA ALA A 101 -11.33 -7.90 5.83
C ALA A 101 -9.85 -8.30 5.70
N GLU A 102 -9.56 -9.43 5.03
CA GLU A 102 -8.19 -9.84 4.73
C GLU A 102 -7.51 -8.87 3.74
N VAL A 103 -8.21 -8.47 2.67
CA VAL A 103 -7.69 -7.47 1.73
C VAL A 103 -7.43 -6.14 2.43
N GLN A 104 -8.31 -5.70 3.33
CA GLN A 104 -8.13 -4.48 4.11
C GLN A 104 -6.89 -4.55 5.03
N LYS A 105 -6.59 -5.73 5.59
CA LYS A 105 -5.35 -5.96 6.32
C LYS A 105 -4.13 -5.85 5.40
N ASN A 106 -4.19 -6.47 4.22
CA ASN A 106 -3.10 -6.41 3.25
C ASN A 106 -2.82 -4.97 2.80
N VAL A 107 -3.86 -4.16 2.55
CA VAL A 107 -3.71 -2.72 2.23
C VAL A 107 -2.93 -2.00 3.32
N LYS A 108 -3.25 -2.22 4.60
CA LYS A 108 -2.52 -1.64 5.74
C LYS A 108 -1.08 -2.15 5.88
N ASP A 109 -0.81 -3.38 5.44
CA ASP A 109 0.54 -3.91 5.50
C ASP A 109 1.41 -3.36 4.36
N VAL A 110 0.83 -3.07 3.19
CA VAL A 110 1.53 -2.36 2.11
C VAL A 110 1.80 -0.90 2.49
N ASP A 111 0.86 -0.22 3.14
CA ASP A 111 1.00 1.15 3.68
C ASP A 111 2.22 1.28 4.62
N LYS A 112 2.45 0.29 5.49
CA LYS A 112 3.67 0.26 6.32
C LYS A 112 4.95 0.03 5.52
N LEU A 113 4.87 -0.65 4.38
CA LEU A 113 6.02 -0.90 3.52
C LEU A 113 6.38 0.37 2.74
N THR A 114 5.40 1.17 2.29
CA THR A 114 5.64 2.49 1.69
C THR A 114 6.26 3.45 2.70
N ASP A 115 5.74 3.52 3.93
CA ASP A 115 6.37 4.27 5.04
C ASP A 115 7.84 3.87 5.26
N ALA A 116 8.14 2.57 5.19
CA ALA A 116 9.50 2.06 5.37
C ALA A 116 10.42 2.42 4.19
N ILE A 117 9.89 2.42 2.97
CA ILE A 117 10.60 2.86 1.75
C ILE A 117 10.97 4.33 1.88
N ASP A 118 10.03 5.21 2.27
CA ASP A 118 10.30 6.63 2.47
C ASP A 118 11.40 6.84 3.51
N GLY A 119 11.32 6.13 4.64
CA GLY A 119 12.35 6.17 5.67
C GLY A 119 13.71 5.62 5.22
N HIS A 120 13.77 4.78 4.19
CA HIS A 120 15.01 4.36 3.54
C HIS A 120 15.53 5.43 2.58
N THR A 121 14.66 6.05 1.79
CA THR A 121 15.01 7.15 0.90
C THR A 121 15.60 8.33 1.67
N ASP A 122 15.05 8.68 2.82
CA ASP A 122 15.59 9.69 3.72
C ASP A 122 17.02 9.40 4.19
N LYS A 123 17.30 8.13 4.54
CA LYS A 123 18.64 7.70 4.97
C LYS A 123 19.63 7.77 3.81
N ILE A 124 19.21 7.41 2.60
CA ILE A 124 20.03 7.57 1.40
C ILE A 124 20.35 9.05 1.17
N ALA A 125 19.36 9.95 1.32
CA ALA A 125 19.57 11.39 1.16
C ALA A 125 20.60 11.94 2.16
N GLN A 126 20.60 11.45 3.41
CA GLN A 126 21.62 11.80 4.40
C GLN A 126 23.01 11.30 3.98
N LYS A 127 23.12 10.06 3.48
CA LYS A 127 24.40 9.51 3.02
C LYS A 127 24.95 10.20 1.78
N VAL A 128 24.09 10.58 0.84
CA VAL A 128 24.46 11.41 -0.31
C VAL A 128 25.09 12.73 0.16
N LYS A 129 24.48 13.42 1.14
CA LYS A 129 25.03 14.65 1.72
C LYS A 129 26.38 14.43 2.42
N GLU A 130 26.55 13.31 3.12
CA GLU A 130 27.84 12.96 3.73
C GLU A 130 28.94 12.76 2.68
N ILE A 131 28.66 12.02 1.60
CA ILE A 131 29.62 11.77 0.51
C ILE A 131 29.96 13.07 -0.22
N ASP A 132 28.97 13.90 -0.51
CA ASP A 132 29.12 15.23 -1.12
C ASP A 132 30.10 16.08 -0.28
N SER A 133 29.86 16.18 1.03
CA SER A 133 30.72 16.93 1.95
C SER A 133 32.16 16.40 2.04
N ILE A 134 32.35 15.08 1.93
CA ILE A 134 33.70 14.48 1.90
C ILE A 134 34.39 14.79 0.58
N THR A 135 33.68 14.67 -0.54
CA THR A 135 34.19 14.90 -1.89
C THR A 135 34.63 16.35 -2.07
N ASP A 136 33.80 17.29 -1.62
CA ASP A 136 34.10 18.73 -1.60
C ASP A 136 35.38 19.08 -0.83
N LYS A 137 35.69 18.36 0.25
CA LYS A 137 36.88 18.61 1.06
C LYS A 137 38.17 18.15 0.39
N VAL A 138 38.10 17.11 -0.44
CA VAL A 138 39.29 16.53 -1.10
C VAL A 138 39.55 17.11 -2.49
N GLN A 139 38.54 17.69 -3.15
CA GLN A 139 38.70 18.36 -4.44
C GLN A 139 39.26 19.79 -4.36
N LYS A 140 39.34 20.39 -3.17
CA LYS A 140 39.98 21.69 -2.92
C LYS A 140 41.50 21.60 -2.92
#